data_AF-A0A940MA10-F1
#
_entry.id   AF-A0A940MA10-F1
#
_cell.length_a   1.000
_cell.length_b   1.000
_cell.length_c   1.000
_cell.angle_alpha   90.00
_cell.angle_beta   90.00
_cell.angle_gamma   90.00
#
_symmetry.space_group_name_H-M   'P 1'
#
loop_
_entity.id
_entity.type
_entity.pdbx_description
1 polymer ?
#
loop_
_entity_poly.entity_id
_entity_poly.type
_entity_poly.pdbx_seq_one_letter_code
_entity_poly.pdbx_strand_id
1 'polypeptide(L)'
;MTAHPPPTRWRAALGRAHRVLLTLGAALVLTTGLLLGATGTASAAGSLPCDVYGDAGTPCVGAFSTVRALYTSYDGSLYQVTRVQDGAKHDIGLLTPGGYADAAAQNAFCTGATCVISEIYDQSPRHNDLLIAGKGTAGAADVGALADALHVTVDGHAVYGVYIAPGMGYRHPVGSGVATDGKPESMYMVTSGTHADRGCCFDFGNVEAIENDTGAGHMDALNMSTAHACDPCQGDGPWVQADLENGIFQADTNAHSRNGGNSSPFVTAVLKNDGQTSFALKGGDSRSGGLTTWWNGPLPPGYAPMRQEGSIVLGTGGDNSNRGVGSFFEGAITSGYASDATDASVQSSIVSAGYAGDTAGVAPSAIAAPGGKCVDVSGDDVAGKGTAVQLWDCQSYAADQHWTHDSDGSLRTLGRCMDIAGNSTAQDAKVQLWDCNGVGGQKWVQQADGSLLNPQSGRCLDATDGATANGTRLQIHDCNGTAAQKFDIGGGSMVTGPARKCLDVYGDDIGGNGKAAELWDCQSYAKDQHWVHTSTNRLTTLSRCLDIAGNGTAQNTPVQLWDCDSAGGQVWVQQADGSLLNPQSGRCLDATDGATANGTRLQIHDCNGTAAQKFALG
;
A
#
# COMPACT_ATOMS: atom_id res chain seq x y z
N MET A 1 -52.58 17.34 65.72
CA MET A 1 -53.06 16.22 66.57
C MET A 1 -53.97 15.33 65.73
N THR A 2 -54.20 14.10 66.18
CA THR A 2 -55.07 13.04 65.62
C THR A 2 -56.59 13.38 65.71
N ALA A 3 -57.57 12.68 65.10
CA ALA A 3 -57.68 11.87 63.86
C ALA A 3 -59.14 11.37 63.62
N HIS A 4 -59.62 11.26 62.35
CA HIS A 4 -60.66 10.32 61.78
C HIS A 4 -62.07 10.10 62.41
N PRO A 5 -63.03 9.29 61.82
CA PRO A 5 -63.15 8.81 60.41
C PRO A 5 -64.34 9.14 59.40
N PRO A 6 -65.68 8.97 59.62
CA PRO A 6 -66.61 8.35 58.63
C PRO A 6 -67.87 9.19 58.22
N PRO A 7 -68.91 8.74 57.42
CA PRO A 7 -69.26 7.41 56.85
C PRO A 7 -69.64 7.40 55.32
N THR A 8 -70.74 6.74 54.86
CA THR A 8 -70.96 6.24 53.46
C THR A 8 -72.43 6.06 52.98
N ARG A 9 -72.65 5.93 51.63
CA ARG A 9 -73.69 5.14 50.83
C ARG A 9 -73.81 5.62 49.35
N TRP A 10 -74.27 4.89 48.30
CA TRP A 10 -74.44 3.42 48.08
C TRP A 10 -74.28 2.88 46.60
N ARG A 11 -75.34 2.64 45.78
CA ARG A 11 -75.37 1.81 44.52
C ARG A 11 -76.61 2.08 43.60
N ALA A 12 -76.86 1.53 42.38
CA ALA A 12 -76.08 1.13 41.16
C ALA A 12 -76.97 0.38 40.09
N ALA A 13 -76.48 0.16 38.84
CA ALA A 13 -76.72 -1.00 37.89
C ALA A 13 -77.54 -0.91 36.54
N LEU A 14 -77.01 -1.62 35.49
CA LEU A 14 -77.62 -2.28 34.27
C LEU A 14 -78.41 -1.50 33.17
N GLY A 15 -78.59 -1.98 31.91
CA GLY A 15 -77.86 -3.02 31.13
C GLY A 15 -78.55 -3.74 29.91
N ARG A 16 -77.95 -3.61 28.68
CA ARG A 16 -77.98 -4.49 27.43
C ARG A 16 -79.16 -4.55 26.41
N ALA A 17 -78.74 -4.77 25.13
CA ALA A 17 -79.42 -5.41 23.96
C ALA A 17 -80.40 -4.55 23.09
N HIS A 18 -80.65 -4.77 21.77
CA HIS A 18 -80.03 -5.63 20.72
C HIS A 18 -80.45 -5.27 19.25
N ARG A 19 -80.05 -6.09 18.25
CA ARG A 19 -80.38 -6.10 16.78
C ARG A 19 -79.69 -5.04 15.87
N VAL A 20 -79.94 -5.11 14.54
CA VAL A 20 -79.04 -5.68 13.49
C VAL A 20 -79.59 -5.45 12.05
N LEU A 21 -78.76 -4.94 11.12
CA LEU A 21 -78.78 -4.99 9.62
C LEU A 21 -77.71 -3.96 9.13
N LEU A 22 -76.54 -4.36 8.59
CA LEU A 22 -76.19 -4.51 7.15
C LEU A 22 -76.40 -3.21 6.31
N THR A 23 -75.44 -2.69 5.52
CA THR A 23 -74.29 -3.31 4.80
C THR A 23 -73.05 -2.38 4.62
N LEU A 24 -71.84 -2.98 4.45
CA LEU A 24 -70.63 -2.47 3.74
C LEU A 24 -69.96 -1.16 4.24
N GLY A 25 -68.63 -1.03 4.36
CA GLY A 25 -67.53 -1.96 4.08
C GLY A 25 -66.21 -1.54 4.81
N ALA A 26 -65.15 -2.35 4.68
CA ALA A 26 -63.90 -2.26 5.45
C ALA A 26 -63.05 -1.00 5.18
N ALA A 27 -62.06 -0.61 6.00
CA ALA A 27 -61.43 -1.32 7.12
C ALA A 27 -61.11 -0.40 8.34
N LEU A 28 -60.84 -0.99 9.50
CA LEU A 28 -60.53 -0.33 10.77
C LEU A 28 -59.45 -1.13 11.52
N VAL A 29 -58.81 -0.47 12.51
CA VAL A 29 -57.99 -1.00 13.62
C VAL A 29 -56.50 -1.21 13.29
N LEU A 30 -55.55 -0.88 14.17
CA LEU A 30 -55.39 0.18 15.21
C LEU A 30 -53.92 0.09 15.69
N THR A 31 -53.34 1.16 16.21
CA THR A 31 -52.03 1.07 16.88
C THR A 31 -52.14 0.48 18.29
N THR A 32 -51.25 -0.45 18.65
CA THR A 32 -50.30 -0.36 19.80
C THR A 32 -49.58 -1.69 20.04
N GLY A 33 -48.26 -1.65 20.16
CA GLY A 33 -47.37 -2.77 20.51
C GLY A 33 -46.09 -2.20 21.12
N LEU A 34 -45.61 -2.82 22.21
CA LEU A 34 -44.64 -2.21 23.12
C LEU A 34 -43.25 -1.97 22.51
N LEU A 35 -42.53 -0.99 23.07
CA LEU A 35 -41.08 -0.86 22.90
C LEU A 35 -40.37 -2.08 23.50
N LEU A 36 -39.65 -2.84 22.67
CA LEU A 36 -38.53 -3.70 23.05
C LEU A 36 -37.43 -3.51 21.98
N GLY A 37 -36.17 -3.72 22.37
CA GLY A 37 -35.02 -3.13 21.69
C GLY A 37 -34.78 -3.60 20.25
N ALA A 38 -34.44 -2.65 19.38
CA ALA A 38 -33.82 -2.87 18.07
C ALA A 38 -32.77 -1.77 17.82
N THR A 39 -31.60 -1.89 18.46
CA THR A 39 -30.40 -1.17 18.03
C THR A 39 -29.90 -1.82 16.75
N GLY A 40 -30.05 -1.12 15.63
CA GLY A 40 -29.77 -1.67 14.31
C GLY A 40 -30.78 -1.19 13.30
N THR A 41 -30.58 0.03 12.78
CA THR A 41 -30.90 0.28 11.38
C THR A 41 -30.04 -0.70 10.58
N ALA A 42 -30.66 -1.72 9.99
CA ALA A 42 -29.96 -2.54 9.01
C ALA A 42 -29.48 -1.61 7.90
N SER A 43 -28.17 -1.44 7.76
CA SER A 43 -27.64 -0.77 6.58
C SER A 43 -28.07 -1.60 5.39
N ALA A 44 -28.63 -0.96 4.37
CA ALA A 44 -28.56 -1.56 3.05
C ALA A 44 -27.07 -1.75 2.71
N ALA A 45 -26.74 -2.84 2.00
CA ALA A 45 -25.43 -2.91 1.36
C ALA A 45 -25.32 -1.69 0.43
N GLY A 46 -24.27 -0.89 0.61
CA GLY A 46 -24.06 0.29 -0.21
C GLY A 46 -23.71 -0.13 -1.63
N SER A 47 -24.24 0.57 -2.63
CA SER A 47 -23.83 0.37 -4.02
C SER A 47 -22.31 0.57 -4.17
N LEU A 48 -21.64 -0.39 -4.80
CA LEU A 48 -20.22 -0.30 -5.08
C LEU A 48 -19.98 0.53 -6.36
N PRO A 49 -18.75 1.01 -6.63
CA PRO A 49 -18.51 2.02 -7.66
C PRO A 49 -19.13 1.76 -9.03
N CYS A 50 -19.07 0.51 -9.52
CA CYS A 50 -19.62 0.17 -10.82
C CYS A 50 -21.14 -0.09 -10.83
N ASP A 51 -21.76 -0.37 -9.67
CA ASP A 51 -23.21 -0.31 -9.51
C ASP A 51 -23.70 1.15 -9.65
N VAL A 52 -23.02 2.07 -8.97
CA VAL A 52 -23.32 3.53 -9.00
C VAL A 52 -23.18 4.11 -10.41
N TYR A 53 -22.12 3.73 -11.14
CA TYR A 53 -21.92 4.10 -12.54
C TYR A 53 -22.97 3.48 -13.48
N GLY A 54 -23.36 2.22 -13.24
CA GLY A 54 -24.41 1.52 -13.98
C GLY A 54 -25.79 2.17 -13.83
N ASP A 55 -26.22 2.43 -12.59
CA ASP A 55 -27.50 3.09 -12.26
C ASP A 55 -27.57 4.52 -12.81
N ALA A 56 -26.43 5.21 -12.92
CA ALA A 56 -26.32 6.54 -13.54
C ALA A 56 -26.38 6.53 -15.07
N GLY A 57 -26.34 5.36 -15.73
CA GLY A 57 -26.36 5.22 -17.18
C GLY A 57 -25.00 5.41 -17.86
N THR A 58 -23.91 5.43 -17.10
CA THR A 58 -22.52 5.49 -17.61
C THR A 58 -21.74 4.27 -17.10
N PRO A 59 -22.07 3.05 -17.57
CA PRO A 59 -21.60 1.82 -16.95
C PRO A 59 -20.09 1.61 -17.11
N CYS A 60 -19.48 0.93 -16.14
CA CYS A 60 -18.10 0.46 -16.25
C CYS A 60 -17.90 -0.45 -17.47
N VAL A 61 -16.76 -0.27 -18.13
CA VAL A 61 -16.25 -1.08 -19.23
C VAL A 61 -14.86 -1.65 -18.93
N GLY A 62 -14.19 -1.16 -17.90
CA GLY A 62 -13.14 -1.88 -17.18
C GLY A 62 -13.27 -1.58 -15.69
N ALA A 63 -13.13 -2.58 -14.82
CA ALA A 63 -13.30 -2.46 -13.38
C ALA A 63 -12.26 -3.31 -12.65
N PHE A 64 -11.18 -2.68 -12.18
CA PHE A 64 -9.97 -3.36 -11.72
C PHE A 64 -9.71 -3.08 -10.24
N SER A 65 -9.39 -4.11 -9.46
CA SER A 65 -8.93 -3.95 -8.08
C SER A 65 -8.23 -5.20 -7.59
N THR A 66 -7.20 -5.04 -6.76
CA THR A 66 -6.58 -6.13 -6.01
C THR A 66 -7.05 -6.19 -4.55
N VAL A 67 -7.91 -5.26 -4.12
CA VAL A 67 -8.34 -5.14 -2.71
C VAL A 67 -9.81 -5.45 -2.45
N ARG A 68 -10.73 -5.16 -3.39
CA ARG A 68 -12.17 -5.44 -3.21
C ARG A 68 -12.96 -5.58 -4.51
N ALA A 69 -14.20 -6.05 -4.37
CA ALA A 69 -15.21 -5.97 -5.42
C ALA A 69 -15.61 -4.52 -5.73
N LEU A 70 -15.95 -4.25 -6.99
CA LEU A 70 -16.48 -2.98 -7.50
C LEU A 70 -17.96 -3.05 -7.92
N TYR A 71 -18.55 -4.26 -7.90
CA TYR A 71 -19.98 -4.52 -8.00
C TYR A 71 -20.44 -5.33 -6.79
N THR A 72 -21.60 -5.01 -6.23
CA THR A 72 -22.20 -5.74 -5.09
C THR A 72 -22.52 -7.21 -5.40
N SER A 73 -22.61 -7.59 -6.68
CA SER A 73 -22.84 -8.96 -7.13
C SER A 73 -21.59 -9.68 -7.68
N TYR A 74 -20.39 -9.11 -7.55
CA TYR A 74 -19.17 -9.79 -8.04
C TYR A 74 -18.75 -10.92 -7.10
N ASP A 75 -18.45 -12.09 -7.66
CA ASP A 75 -18.07 -13.33 -6.95
C ASP A 75 -16.93 -14.06 -7.69
N GLY A 76 -16.10 -13.30 -8.41
CA GLY A 76 -14.98 -13.80 -9.21
C GLY A 76 -13.62 -13.51 -8.59
N SER A 77 -12.57 -13.92 -9.30
CA SER A 77 -11.18 -13.58 -8.98
C SER A 77 -10.94 -12.08 -9.18
N LEU A 78 -10.16 -11.46 -8.29
CA LEU A 78 -9.73 -10.07 -8.40
C LEU A 78 -8.44 -9.92 -9.21
N TYR A 79 -7.48 -10.81 -8.97
CA TYR A 79 -6.18 -10.84 -9.64
C TYR A 79 -5.56 -12.23 -9.55
N GLN A 80 -4.46 -12.45 -10.27
CA GLN A 80 -3.69 -13.69 -10.22
C GLN A 80 -2.26 -13.42 -9.78
N VAL A 81 -1.76 -14.25 -8.88
CA VAL A 81 -0.35 -14.29 -8.49
C VAL A 81 0.37 -15.46 -9.16
N THR A 82 1.55 -15.19 -9.70
CA THR A 82 2.48 -16.21 -10.22
C THR A 82 3.70 -16.29 -9.33
N ARG A 83 4.09 -17.51 -8.91
CA ARG A 83 5.35 -17.75 -8.21
C ARG A 83 6.54 -17.70 -9.18
N VAL A 84 7.54 -16.87 -8.86
CA VAL A 84 8.73 -16.70 -9.70
C VAL A 84 9.60 -17.97 -9.77
N GLN A 85 9.56 -18.81 -8.72
CA GLN A 85 10.43 -19.98 -8.61
C GLN A 85 9.99 -21.18 -9.48
N ASP A 86 8.69 -21.39 -9.69
CA ASP A 86 8.14 -22.55 -10.41
C ASP A 86 7.07 -22.23 -11.46
N GLY A 87 6.67 -20.96 -11.61
CA GLY A 87 5.65 -20.53 -12.57
C GLY A 87 4.23 -20.99 -12.21
N ALA A 88 4.01 -21.52 -11.00
CA ALA A 88 2.68 -21.84 -10.53
C ALA A 88 1.83 -20.57 -10.40
N LYS A 89 0.55 -20.65 -10.78
CA LYS A 89 -0.44 -19.57 -10.73
C LYS A 89 -1.53 -19.86 -9.70
N HIS A 90 -2.04 -18.82 -9.05
CA HIS A 90 -3.23 -18.89 -8.19
C HIS A 90 -4.03 -17.59 -8.29
N ASP A 91 -5.34 -17.72 -8.46
CA ASP A 91 -6.25 -16.60 -8.57
C ASP A 91 -6.76 -16.22 -7.19
N ILE A 92 -6.66 -14.95 -6.82
CA ILE A 92 -7.09 -14.44 -5.52
C ILE A 92 -8.54 -13.97 -5.64
N GLY A 93 -9.44 -14.70 -4.99
CA GLY A 93 -10.86 -14.41 -4.93
C GLY A 93 -11.24 -13.44 -3.81
N LEU A 94 -12.53 -13.40 -3.52
CA LEU A 94 -13.12 -12.62 -2.43
C LEU A 94 -13.37 -13.49 -1.19
N LEU A 95 -13.37 -12.86 -0.01
CA LEU A 95 -13.86 -13.47 1.24
C LEU A 95 -15.37 -13.75 1.20
N THR A 96 -16.13 -12.91 0.49
CA THR A 96 -17.57 -13.04 0.19
C THR A 96 -17.91 -12.29 -1.11
N PRO A 97 -18.99 -12.64 -1.83
CA PRO A 97 -19.49 -11.82 -2.94
C PRO A 97 -19.63 -10.35 -2.54
N GLY A 98 -19.18 -9.43 -3.41
CA GLY A 98 -19.17 -7.99 -3.14
C GLY A 98 -18.21 -7.52 -2.03
N GLY A 99 -17.33 -8.39 -1.52
CA GLY A 99 -16.46 -8.13 -0.37
C GLY A 99 -15.02 -7.73 -0.70
N TYR A 100 -14.11 -8.09 0.21
CA TYR A 100 -12.66 -7.82 0.14
C TYR A 100 -11.87 -9.03 -0.36
N ALA A 101 -10.65 -8.79 -0.85
CA ALA A 101 -9.72 -9.83 -1.33
C ALA A 101 -9.35 -10.86 -0.25
N ASP A 102 -9.19 -12.13 -0.63
CA ASP A 102 -8.62 -13.16 0.26
C ASP A 102 -7.09 -13.10 0.30
N ALA A 103 -6.57 -12.16 1.09
CA ALA A 103 -5.14 -12.06 1.37
C ALA A 103 -4.56 -13.30 2.08
N ALA A 104 -5.39 -14.12 2.75
CA ALA A 104 -4.92 -15.35 3.39
C ALA A 104 -4.64 -16.45 2.35
N ALA A 105 -5.45 -16.53 1.29
CA ALA A 105 -5.17 -17.38 0.12
C ALA A 105 -3.85 -17.01 -0.57
N GLN A 106 -3.60 -15.71 -0.81
CA GLN A 106 -2.31 -15.25 -1.34
C GLN A 106 -1.15 -15.69 -0.42
N ASN A 107 -1.23 -15.38 0.87
CA ASN A 107 -0.14 -15.66 1.80
C ASN A 107 0.12 -17.17 1.95
N ALA A 108 -0.91 -18.01 1.93
CA ALA A 108 -0.77 -19.46 1.91
C ALA A 108 -0.09 -19.98 0.62
N PHE A 109 -0.43 -19.41 -0.54
CA PHE A 109 0.15 -19.81 -1.83
C PHE A 109 1.60 -19.35 -2.02
N CYS A 110 1.91 -18.15 -1.54
CA CYS A 110 3.21 -17.48 -1.66
C CYS A 110 4.19 -17.82 -0.51
N THR A 111 3.76 -18.58 0.51
CA THR A 111 4.60 -18.99 1.64
C THR A 111 5.90 -19.67 1.16
N GLY A 112 7.04 -19.07 1.52
CA GLY A 112 8.38 -19.57 1.17
C GLY A 112 8.80 -19.32 -0.29
N ALA A 113 8.02 -18.55 -1.04
CA ALA A 113 8.24 -18.21 -2.44
C ALA A 113 8.25 -16.69 -2.65
N THR A 114 8.33 -16.24 -3.90
CA THR A 114 8.11 -14.84 -4.29
C THR A 114 7.00 -14.83 -5.32
N CYS A 115 5.97 -14.02 -5.08
CA CYS A 115 4.83 -13.88 -5.96
C CYS A 115 4.87 -12.53 -6.68
N VAL A 116 4.62 -12.54 -7.98
CA VAL A 116 4.27 -11.35 -8.74
C VAL A 116 2.79 -11.37 -9.11
N ILE A 117 2.13 -10.22 -9.07
CA ILE A 117 0.79 -10.04 -9.64
C ILE A 117 0.96 -10.10 -11.16
N SER A 118 0.44 -11.15 -11.78
CA SER A 118 0.65 -11.44 -13.21
C SER A 118 -0.52 -11.06 -14.11
N GLU A 119 -1.70 -10.84 -13.52
CA GLU A 119 -2.95 -10.52 -14.19
C GLU A 119 -3.86 -9.83 -13.16
N ILE A 120 -4.54 -8.74 -13.54
CA ILE A 120 -5.55 -8.05 -12.72
C ILE A 120 -6.86 -8.12 -13.50
N TYR A 121 -7.86 -8.79 -12.93
CA TYR A 121 -9.09 -9.11 -13.66
C TYR A 121 -10.02 -7.89 -13.77
N ASP A 122 -10.62 -7.74 -14.94
CA ASP A 122 -11.76 -6.87 -15.14
C ASP A 122 -13.01 -7.55 -14.56
N GLN A 123 -13.55 -6.95 -13.50
CA GLN A 123 -14.77 -7.40 -12.84
C GLN A 123 -16.02 -7.10 -13.67
N SER A 124 -15.92 -6.30 -14.73
CA SER A 124 -17.02 -6.02 -15.65
C SER A 124 -17.33 -7.26 -16.51
N PRO A 125 -18.55 -7.38 -17.09
CA PRO A 125 -18.90 -8.47 -18.01
C PRO A 125 -18.14 -8.49 -19.35
N ARG A 126 -17.01 -7.78 -19.45
CA ARG A 126 -16.22 -7.60 -20.68
C ARG A 126 -14.89 -8.33 -20.65
N HIS A 127 -14.32 -8.58 -19.48
CA HIS A 127 -13.03 -9.24 -19.30
C HIS A 127 -11.90 -8.55 -20.07
N ASN A 128 -11.83 -7.22 -19.91
CA ASN A 128 -10.73 -6.40 -20.41
C ASN A 128 -9.47 -6.54 -19.51
N ASP A 129 -9.09 -7.78 -19.19
CA ASP A 129 -8.14 -8.14 -18.13
C ASP A 129 -6.72 -7.57 -18.36
N LEU A 130 -6.14 -6.96 -17.32
CA LEU A 130 -4.82 -6.31 -17.38
C LEU A 130 -3.70 -7.34 -17.17
N LEU A 131 -2.89 -7.57 -18.21
CA LEU A 131 -1.69 -8.43 -18.18
C LEU A 131 -0.42 -7.60 -18.04
N ILE A 132 0.69 -8.20 -17.60
CA ILE A 132 2.00 -7.51 -17.55
C ILE A 132 2.33 -6.92 -18.94
N ALA A 133 2.71 -5.64 -18.97
CA ALA A 133 2.85 -4.87 -20.21
C ALA A 133 3.98 -5.37 -21.13
N GLY A 134 3.69 -5.36 -22.43
CA GLY A 134 4.63 -5.73 -23.48
C GLY A 134 5.63 -4.62 -23.79
N LYS A 135 6.68 -4.95 -24.56
CA LYS A 135 7.68 -3.96 -24.96
C LYS A 135 7.12 -2.93 -25.95
N GLY A 136 7.06 -1.67 -25.54
CA GLY A 136 6.78 -0.53 -26.41
C GLY A 136 8.00 0.12 -27.08
N THR A 137 7.86 1.40 -27.45
CA THR A 137 8.92 2.18 -28.10
C THR A 137 9.84 2.93 -27.14
N ALA A 138 9.35 3.38 -25.98
CA ALA A 138 10.20 4.01 -24.96
C ALA A 138 10.73 3.03 -23.90
N GLY A 139 9.97 2.00 -23.56
CA GLY A 139 10.30 1.02 -22.52
C GLY A 139 10.93 -0.28 -23.00
N ALA A 140 11.33 -1.09 -22.01
CA ALA A 140 11.51 -2.53 -22.16
C ALA A 140 10.12 -3.23 -22.13
N ALA A 141 10.11 -4.56 -22.09
CA ALA A 141 8.93 -5.28 -21.58
C ALA A 141 8.99 -5.24 -20.05
N ASP A 142 7.85 -5.08 -19.40
CA ASP A 142 7.80 -4.88 -17.95
C ASP A 142 7.76 -6.19 -17.16
N VAL A 143 7.88 -6.07 -15.83
CA VAL A 143 7.67 -7.16 -14.87
C VAL A 143 6.42 -6.90 -14.02
N GLY A 144 5.82 -7.97 -13.51
CA GLY A 144 4.69 -7.85 -12.59
C GLY A 144 5.12 -7.35 -11.22
N ALA A 145 4.29 -6.52 -10.60
CA ALA A 145 4.49 -6.02 -9.23
C ALA A 145 4.62 -7.16 -8.22
N LEU A 146 5.48 -6.99 -7.21
CA LEU A 146 5.59 -7.92 -6.08
C LEU A 146 4.29 -7.91 -5.27
N ALA A 147 3.68 -9.08 -5.10
CA ALA A 147 2.32 -9.22 -4.56
C ALA A 147 2.19 -8.87 -3.08
N ASP A 148 3.30 -8.79 -2.34
CA ASP A 148 3.39 -8.50 -0.92
C ASP A 148 3.93 -7.09 -0.61
N ALA A 149 4.44 -6.35 -1.60
CA ALA A 149 5.12 -5.06 -1.41
C ALA A 149 4.19 -3.91 -0.94
N LEU A 150 2.87 -3.99 -1.16
CA LEU A 150 1.89 -2.97 -0.77
C LEU A 150 0.77 -3.55 0.09
N HIS A 151 1.12 -3.98 1.30
CA HIS A 151 0.16 -4.45 2.30
C HIS A 151 -0.58 -3.28 2.97
N VAL A 152 -1.91 -3.25 2.85
CA VAL A 152 -2.79 -2.27 3.50
C VAL A 152 -4.00 -2.96 4.14
N THR A 153 -4.91 -2.18 4.72
CA THR A 153 -6.20 -2.65 5.24
C THR A 153 -7.37 -1.85 4.65
N VAL A 154 -8.51 -2.52 4.48
CA VAL A 154 -9.78 -1.93 4.04
C VAL A 154 -10.88 -2.52 4.92
N ASP A 155 -11.61 -1.66 5.65
CA ASP A 155 -12.50 -2.03 6.77
C ASP A 155 -11.83 -3.04 7.75
N GLY A 156 -10.55 -2.84 8.05
CA GLY A 156 -9.74 -3.72 8.90
C GLY A 156 -9.36 -5.08 8.29
N HIS A 157 -9.81 -5.41 7.08
CA HIS A 157 -9.38 -6.61 6.36
C HIS A 157 -8.01 -6.36 5.73
N ALA A 158 -7.04 -7.24 5.97
CA ALA A 158 -5.73 -7.21 5.30
C ALA A 158 -5.89 -7.49 3.80
N VAL A 159 -5.27 -6.66 2.96
CA VAL A 159 -5.34 -6.74 1.49
C VAL A 159 -4.05 -6.21 0.87
N TYR A 160 -3.82 -6.50 -0.41
CA TYR A 160 -2.61 -6.08 -1.14
C TYR A 160 -2.98 -5.17 -2.31
N GLY A 161 -2.35 -3.99 -2.37
CA GLY A 161 -2.37 -3.12 -3.54
C GLY A 161 -1.30 -3.54 -4.56
N VAL A 162 -1.29 -2.87 -5.71
CA VAL A 162 -0.26 -2.97 -6.74
C VAL A 162 0.81 -1.89 -6.49
N TYR A 163 2.02 -2.29 -6.15
CA TYR A 163 3.19 -1.40 -6.09
C TYR A 163 3.84 -1.32 -7.48
N ILE A 164 3.76 -0.16 -8.13
CA ILE A 164 4.47 0.11 -9.39
C ILE A 164 5.80 0.78 -9.07
N ALA A 165 6.88 0.03 -9.25
CA ALA A 165 8.22 0.55 -9.46
C ALA A 165 8.44 0.83 -10.97
N PRO A 166 9.52 1.53 -11.35
CA PRO A 166 9.94 1.60 -12.75
C PRO A 166 10.19 0.20 -13.31
N GLY A 167 9.88 -0.01 -14.59
CA GLY A 167 9.90 -1.34 -15.22
C GLY A 167 8.74 -2.25 -14.79
N MET A 168 7.74 -1.74 -14.05
CA MET A 168 6.51 -2.45 -13.74
C MET A 168 5.33 -1.79 -14.45
N GLY A 169 4.46 -2.61 -15.05
CA GLY A 169 3.40 -2.11 -15.90
C GLY A 169 2.42 -3.20 -16.29
N TYR A 170 1.17 -2.79 -16.54
CA TYR A 170 0.12 -3.65 -17.05
C TYR A 170 -0.58 -2.99 -18.25
N ARG A 171 -0.98 -3.80 -19.23
CA ARG A 171 -1.74 -3.36 -20.40
C ARG A 171 -2.84 -4.37 -20.75
N HIS A 172 -3.97 -3.87 -21.22
CA HIS A 172 -4.91 -4.61 -22.05
C HIS A 172 -4.87 -4.00 -23.47
N PRO A 173 -4.85 -4.80 -24.55
CA PRO A 173 -5.01 -4.29 -25.92
C PRO A 173 -6.39 -3.64 -26.11
N VAL A 174 -6.74 -3.20 -27.33
CA VAL A 174 -8.03 -2.53 -27.64
C VAL A 174 -9.23 -3.24 -26.99
N GLY A 175 -9.74 -2.64 -25.92
CA GLY A 175 -10.70 -3.23 -25.01
C GLY A 175 -12.14 -3.13 -25.51
N SER A 176 -12.95 -4.11 -25.11
CA SER A 176 -14.37 -4.12 -25.37
C SER A 176 -15.04 -2.89 -24.75
N GLY A 177 -15.63 -2.02 -25.56
CA GLY A 177 -16.47 -0.90 -25.11
C GLY A 177 -15.76 0.28 -24.44
N VAL A 178 -14.43 0.25 -24.34
CA VAL A 178 -13.60 1.44 -24.06
C VAL A 178 -13.87 2.49 -25.14
N ALA A 179 -13.73 3.78 -24.82
CA ALA A 179 -13.99 4.84 -25.80
C ALA A 179 -12.92 4.85 -26.90
N THR A 180 -13.35 5.19 -28.12
CA THR A 180 -12.47 5.42 -29.26
C THR A 180 -12.98 6.61 -30.07
N ASP A 181 -12.17 7.20 -30.94
CA ASP A 181 -12.60 8.22 -31.93
C ASP A 181 -13.36 9.44 -31.34
N GLY A 182 -13.03 9.88 -30.12
CA GLY A 182 -13.71 11.00 -29.48
C GLY A 182 -15.06 10.64 -28.87
N LYS A 183 -15.27 9.38 -28.48
CA LYS A 183 -16.40 8.99 -27.63
C LYS A 183 -16.16 9.48 -26.19
N PRO A 184 -17.22 9.87 -25.46
CA PRO A 184 -17.10 10.29 -24.07
C PRO A 184 -16.80 9.10 -23.13
N GLU A 185 -15.94 9.33 -22.15
CA GLU A 185 -15.65 8.39 -21.07
C GLU A 185 -15.42 9.10 -19.73
N SER A 186 -15.36 8.31 -18.67
CA SER A 186 -15.02 8.78 -17.33
C SER A 186 -14.36 7.65 -16.56
N MET A 187 -13.33 7.98 -15.78
CA MET A 187 -12.53 7.01 -15.05
C MET A 187 -12.09 7.54 -13.69
N TYR A 188 -11.86 6.62 -12.76
CA TYR A 188 -11.27 6.91 -11.47
C TYR A 188 -10.22 5.87 -11.10
N MET A 189 -9.27 6.26 -10.25
CA MET A 189 -8.47 5.31 -9.47
C MET A 189 -8.32 5.76 -8.02
N VAL A 190 -8.20 4.80 -7.12
CA VAL A 190 -7.66 4.96 -5.76
C VAL A 190 -6.17 4.65 -5.83
N THR A 191 -5.36 5.68 -5.57
CA THR A 191 -3.90 5.70 -5.68
C THR A 191 -3.27 6.32 -4.44
N SER A 192 -1.98 6.67 -4.48
CA SER A 192 -1.23 7.24 -3.35
C SER A 192 -0.73 8.66 -3.64
N GLY A 193 -0.92 9.56 -2.69
CA GLY A 193 -0.29 10.88 -2.67
C GLY A 193 1.10 10.89 -2.01
N THR A 194 1.56 9.74 -1.50
CA THR A 194 2.87 9.56 -0.85
C THR A 194 3.77 8.56 -1.59
N HIS A 195 3.32 8.02 -2.72
CA HIS A 195 4.12 7.23 -3.66
C HIS A 195 3.88 7.75 -5.08
N ALA A 196 4.75 8.65 -5.52
CA ALA A 196 4.75 9.29 -6.84
C ALA A 196 6.11 9.97 -7.06
N ASP A 197 6.62 10.00 -8.30
CA ASP A 197 7.91 10.60 -8.64
C ASP A 197 7.81 11.54 -9.86
N ARG A 198 8.86 11.65 -10.71
CA ARG A 198 8.89 12.46 -11.93
C ARG A 198 9.08 11.64 -13.22
N GLY A 199 9.15 10.32 -13.12
CA GLY A 199 9.26 9.43 -14.27
C GLY A 199 7.98 9.42 -15.10
N CYS A 200 8.14 9.34 -16.42
CA CYS A 200 7.00 9.06 -17.30
C CYS A 200 6.79 7.55 -17.42
N CYS A 201 5.59 7.02 -17.22
CA CYS A 201 4.41 7.70 -16.65
C CYS A 201 3.60 6.71 -15.80
N PHE A 202 3.21 7.11 -14.58
CA PHE A 202 2.31 6.32 -13.75
C PHE A 202 0.86 6.71 -14.09
N ASP A 203 0.32 6.00 -15.10
CA ASP A 203 -0.99 6.26 -15.67
C ASP A 203 -1.97 5.12 -15.42
N PHE A 204 -3.26 5.43 -15.42
CA PHE A 204 -4.36 4.48 -15.49
C PHE A 204 -5.46 5.01 -16.41
N GLY A 205 -5.74 4.34 -17.53
CA GLY A 205 -6.75 4.82 -18.47
C GLY A 205 -6.57 4.34 -19.92
N ASN A 206 -7.14 5.11 -20.84
CA ASN A 206 -7.27 4.78 -22.26
C ASN A 206 -6.00 5.16 -23.04
N VAL A 207 -5.49 4.27 -23.90
CA VAL A 207 -4.27 4.50 -24.70
C VAL A 207 -4.34 3.87 -26.10
N GLU A 208 -3.26 4.03 -26.87
CA GLU A 208 -3.06 3.49 -28.22
C GLU A 208 -3.30 1.98 -28.38
N ALA A 209 -3.80 1.59 -29.55
CA ALA A 209 -3.98 0.21 -29.98
C ALA A 209 -2.66 -0.58 -30.13
N ILE A 210 -1.53 0.12 -30.08
CA ILE A 210 -0.16 -0.40 -30.14
C ILE A 210 0.71 0.32 -29.11
N GLU A 211 1.80 -0.29 -28.66
CA GLU A 211 2.69 0.25 -27.63
C GLU A 211 3.68 1.32 -28.21
N ASN A 212 3.13 2.40 -28.78
CA ASN A 212 3.86 3.49 -29.46
C ASN A 212 3.02 4.78 -29.52
N ASP A 213 3.62 5.93 -29.22
CA ASP A 213 3.08 7.29 -29.46
C ASP A 213 2.51 7.44 -30.89
N THR A 214 1.17 7.46 -31.00
CA THR A 214 0.49 7.78 -32.27
C THR A 214 0.10 9.27 -32.40
N GLY A 215 0.44 10.07 -31.40
CA GLY A 215 0.33 11.53 -31.37
C GLY A 215 -0.72 12.06 -30.41
N ALA A 216 -0.59 13.36 -30.09
CA ALA A 216 -1.51 14.13 -29.27
C ALA A 216 -3.00 13.78 -29.47
N GLY A 217 -3.70 13.47 -28.38
CA GLY A 217 -5.11 13.13 -28.31
C GLY A 217 -5.43 11.63 -28.47
N HIS A 218 -4.43 10.74 -28.56
CA HIS A 218 -4.65 9.28 -28.72
C HIS A 218 -4.70 8.52 -27.38
N MET A 219 -4.21 9.10 -26.28
CA MET A 219 -4.51 8.67 -24.90
C MET A 219 -5.65 9.52 -24.30
N ASP A 220 -6.30 8.97 -23.27
CA ASP A 220 -7.10 9.68 -22.26
C ASP A 220 -6.94 8.94 -20.93
N ALA A 221 -5.91 9.28 -20.14
CA ALA A 221 -5.53 8.51 -18.96
C ALA A 221 -5.28 9.36 -17.70
N LEU A 222 -5.61 8.82 -16.53
CA LEU A 222 -5.28 9.42 -15.23
C LEU A 222 -3.79 9.25 -14.93
N ASN A 223 -3.03 10.34 -15.01
CA ASN A 223 -1.67 10.41 -14.48
C ASN A 223 -1.70 10.83 -13.01
N MET A 224 -0.84 10.26 -12.17
CA MET A 224 -0.63 10.72 -10.79
C MET A 224 0.88 10.83 -10.53
N SER A 225 1.42 12.05 -10.60
CA SER A 225 2.87 12.26 -10.52
C SER A 225 3.26 13.61 -9.92
N THR A 226 4.55 13.78 -9.63
CA THR A 226 5.19 15.09 -9.39
C THR A 226 5.88 15.64 -10.66
N ALA A 227 5.65 15.02 -11.82
CA ALA A 227 6.02 15.56 -13.12
C ALA A 227 5.00 16.63 -13.52
N HIS A 228 5.48 17.82 -13.86
CA HIS A 228 4.61 18.96 -14.14
C HIS A 228 5.03 19.73 -15.39
N ALA A 229 4.05 20.01 -16.24
CA ALA A 229 4.17 20.94 -17.36
C ALA A 229 3.62 22.35 -17.03
N CYS A 230 3.21 22.59 -15.77
CA CYS A 230 2.73 23.90 -15.32
C CYS A 230 3.84 24.87 -14.91
N ASP A 231 3.59 26.16 -15.18
CA ASP A 231 4.40 27.29 -14.71
C ASP A 231 3.51 28.54 -14.48
N PRO A 232 3.48 29.12 -13.26
CA PRO A 232 3.77 28.42 -12.00
C PRO A 232 2.69 27.35 -11.72
N CYS A 233 3.07 26.25 -11.08
CA CYS A 233 2.13 25.28 -10.52
C CYS A 233 1.54 25.78 -9.19
N GLN A 234 0.43 25.17 -8.76
CA GLN A 234 -0.13 25.36 -7.41
C GLN A 234 0.20 24.15 -6.54
N GLY A 235 0.69 24.39 -5.32
CA GLY A 235 1.13 23.34 -4.41
C GLY A 235 2.42 22.64 -4.86
N ASP A 236 2.85 21.65 -4.08
CA ASP A 236 4.11 20.90 -4.29
C ASP A 236 3.91 19.54 -4.98
N GLY A 237 2.66 19.18 -5.28
CA GLY A 237 2.26 17.88 -5.83
C GLY A 237 2.18 16.76 -4.77
N PRO A 238 2.11 15.47 -5.20
CA PRO A 238 1.81 15.05 -6.56
C PRO A 238 0.42 15.52 -7.02
N TRP A 239 0.20 15.60 -8.33
CA TRP A 239 -1.02 16.11 -8.94
C TRP A 239 -1.74 15.03 -9.73
N VAL A 240 -3.08 15.03 -9.63
CA VAL A 240 -3.95 14.25 -10.52
C VAL A 240 -4.04 14.95 -11.86
N GLN A 241 -3.58 14.30 -12.91
CA GLN A 241 -3.38 14.84 -14.25
C GLN A 241 -4.11 13.98 -15.30
N ALA A 242 -4.32 14.55 -16.49
CA ALA A 242 -4.68 13.78 -17.67
C ALA A 242 -3.42 13.63 -18.53
N ASP A 243 -2.94 12.41 -18.81
CA ASP A 243 -2.12 12.22 -19.99
C ASP A 243 -3.05 12.04 -21.20
N LEU A 244 -2.80 12.84 -22.23
CA LEU A 244 -3.58 12.86 -23.47
C LEU A 244 -2.69 12.51 -24.69
N GLU A 245 -1.53 11.91 -24.47
CA GLU A 245 -0.37 11.75 -25.36
C GLU A 245 0.27 13.10 -25.77
N ASN A 246 1.58 13.11 -25.90
CA ASN A 246 2.46 14.25 -26.13
C ASN A 246 2.38 15.33 -25.02
N GLY A 247 1.77 15.02 -23.87
CA GLY A 247 1.76 15.89 -22.70
C GLY A 247 0.82 15.45 -21.57
N ILE A 248 1.30 15.63 -20.34
CA ILE A 248 0.48 15.61 -19.13
C ILE A 248 -0.16 16.98 -18.87
N PHE A 249 -1.46 16.99 -18.60
CA PHE A 249 -2.30 18.18 -18.50
C PHE A 249 -2.98 18.32 -17.14
N GLN A 250 -3.01 19.56 -16.63
CA GLN A 250 -3.81 19.98 -15.49
C GLN A 250 -4.97 20.92 -15.88
N ALA A 251 -4.98 21.41 -17.14
CA ALA A 251 -5.98 22.31 -17.72
C ALA A 251 -5.83 22.37 -19.27
N ASP A 252 -6.66 23.14 -19.97
CA ASP A 252 -6.56 23.38 -21.44
C ASP A 252 -5.18 23.93 -21.85
N THR A 253 -4.57 24.71 -20.98
CA THR A 253 -3.16 25.07 -21.02
C THR A 253 -2.59 24.87 -19.63
N ASN A 254 -1.38 24.33 -19.52
CA ASN A 254 -0.77 24.09 -18.21
C ASN A 254 -0.36 25.38 -17.46
N ALA A 255 -0.58 26.56 -18.06
CA ALA A 255 -0.41 27.84 -17.38
C ALA A 255 -1.54 28.09 -16.36
N HIS A 256 -1.19 28.49 -15.14
CA HIS A 256 -2.13 28.99 -14.12
C HIS A 256 -3.18 27.93 -13.65
N SER A 257 -2.78 26.65 -13.67
CA SER A 257 -3.53 25.54 -13.08
C SER A 257 -3.99 25.85 -11.64
N ARG A 258 -5.20 25.37 -11.29
CA ARG A 258 -5.76 25.40 -9.93
C ARG A 258 -5.64 24.06 -9.20
N ASN A 259 -4.93 23.11 -9.79
CA ASN A 259 -4.64 21.82 -9.19
C ASN A 259 -3.60 22.01 -8.09
N GLY A 260 -4.03 21.96 -6.83
CA GLY A 260 -3.16 22.14 -5.67
C GLY A 260 -2.33 20.89 -5.30
N GLY A 261 -2.49 19.80 -6.06
CA GLY A 261 -1.97 18.49 -5.70
C GLY A 261 -2.80 17.79 -4.63
N ASN A 262 -2.45 16.54 -4.34
CA ASN A 262 -3.03 15.77 -3.25
C ASN A 262 -2.01 14.78 -2.68
N SER A 263 -1.42 15.11 -1.54
CA SER A 263 -0.44 14.28 -0.82
C SER A 263 -1.07 13.40 0.28
N SER A 264 -2.39 13.13 0.19
CA SER A 264 -3.06 12.18 1.09
C SER A 264 -2.51 10.76 0.86
N PRO A 265 -2.31 9.92 1.90
CA PRO A 265 -1.84 8.55 1.72
C PRO A 265 -2.69 7.75 0.72
N PHE A 266 -4.01 7.89 0.77
CA PHE A 266 -4.91 7.36 -0.27
C PHE A 266 -5.59 8.53 -0.99
N VAL A 267 -5.45 8.59 -2.31
CA VAL A 267 -6.02 9.61 -3.18
C VAL A 267 -7.05 8.97 -4.08
N THR A 268 -8.26 9.51 -4.10
CA THR A 268 -9.19 9.26 -5.21
C THR A 268 -8.90 10.28 -6.29
N ALA A 269 -8.57 9.80 -7.49
CA ALA A 269 -8.29 10.59 -8.69
C ALA A 269 -9.40 10.33 -9.73
N VAL A 270 -9.89 11.36 -10.41
CA VAL A 270 -10.99 11.24 -11.39
C VAL A 270 -10.70 12.09 -12.63
N LEU A 271 -10.79 11.47 -13.82
CA LEU A 271 -10.74 12.10 -15.13
C LEU A 271 -12.05 11.83 -15.86
N LYS A 272 -12.59 12.86 -16.52
CA LYS A 272 -13.79 12.74 -17.38
C LYS A 272 -13.58 13.52 -18.65
N ASN A 273 -13.77 12.91 -19.80
CA ASN A 273 -13.55 13.51 -21.12
C ASN A 273 -14.81 13.35 -21.97
N ASP A 274 -15.30 14.44 -22.59
CA ASP A 274 -16.44 14.35 -23.51
C ASP A 274 -16.03 13.80 -24.90
N GLY A 275 -14.73 13.63 -25.14
CA GLY A 275 -14.11 13.15 -26.38
C GLY A 275 -14.12 14.18 -27.52
N GLN A 276 -14.71 15.36 -27.32
CA GLN A 276 -15.08 16.30 -28.39
C GLN A 276 -14.54 17.71 -28.17
N THR A 277 -14.68 18.24 -26.95
CA THR A 277 -14.40 19.65 -26.62
C THR A 277 -13.90 19.91 -25.20
N SER A 278 -14.15 19.03 -24.22
CA SER A 278 -13.94 19.34 -22.80
C SER A 278 -13.57 18.14 -21.92
N PHE A 279 -12.78 18.41 -20.89
CA PHE A 279 -12.41 17.44 -19.87
C PHE A 279 -12.45 18.04 -18.46
N ALA A 280 -12.47 17.17 -17.44
CA ALA A 280 -12.47 17.55 -16.04
C ALA A 280 -11.54 16.65 -15.21
N LEU A 281 -10.85 17.27 -14.24
CA LEU A 281 -9.97 16.61 -13.27
C LEU A 281 -10.44 16.89 -11.85
N LYS A 282 -10.53 15.83 -11.04
CA LYS A 282 -10.95 15.91 -9.64
C LYS A 282 -10.15 14.97 -8.74
N GLY A 283 -10.20 15.23 -7.44
CA GLY A 283 -9.75 14.26 -6.46
C GLY A 283 -10.04 14.62 -5.01
N GLY A 284 -9.74 13.69 -4.11
CA GLY A 284 -9.95 13.80 -2.67
C GLY A 284 -9.16 12.76 -1.89
N ASP A 285 -9.25 12.78 -0.57
CA ASP A 285 -8.75 11.69 0.29
C ASP A 285 -9.73 10.50 0.20
N SER A 286 -9.25 9.31 -0.13
CA SER A 286 -10.11 8.11 -0.22
C SER A 286 -10.66 7.65 1.14
N ARG A 287 -10.24 8.29 2.25
CA ARG A 287 -10.65 7.96 3.62
C ARG A 287 -11.64 8.95 4.21
N SER A 288 -11.77 10.16 3.64
CA SER A 288 -12.68 11.18 4.19
C SER A 288 -13.05 12.28 3.20
N GLY A 289 -14.25 12.85 3.38
CA GLY A 289 -14.69 14.03 2.63
C GLY A 289 -15.17 13.73 1.21
N GLY A 290 -15.08 14.74 0.34
CA GLY A 290 -15.59 14.72 -1.02
C GLY A 290 -14.56 15.19 -2.05
N LEU A 291 -14.88 14.98 -3.34
CA LEU A 291 -14.01 15.40 -4.45
C LEU A 291 -13.95 16.92 -4.59
N THR A 292 -12.74 17.44 -4.75
CA THR A 292 -12.47 18.80 -5.26
C THR A 292 -12.31 18.74 -6.77
N THR A 293 -13.03 19.57 -7.51
CA THR A 293 -12.83 19.75 -8.95
C THR A 293 -11.73 20.79 -9.17
N TRP A 294 -10.58 20.37 -9.71
CA TRP A 294 -9.45 21.24 -10.03
C TRP A 294 -9.55 21.82 -11.45
N TRP A 295 -10.05 21.00 -12.39
CA TRP A 295 -10.34 21.42 -13.76
C TRP A 295 -11.73 20.94 -14.20
N ASN A 296 -12.40 21.78 -14.99
CA ASN A 296 -13.58 21.43 -15.80
C ASN A 296 -13.68 22.51 -16.88
N GLY A 297 -13.28 22.18 -18.11
CA GLY A 297 -13.10 23.15 -19.17
C GLY A 297 -12.61 22.53 -20.48
N PRO A 298 -12.17 23.34 -21.46
CA PRO A 298 -11.78 22.85 -22.77
C PRO A 298 -10.69 21.79 -22.76
N LEU A 299 -10.65 20.97 -23.81
CA LEU A 299 -9.48 20.18 -24.18
C LEU A 299 -8.33 21.10 -24.66
N PRO A 300 -7.06 20.68 -24.55
CA PRO A 300 -5.95 21.48 -25.02
C PRO A 300 -5.97 21.74 -26.55
N PRO A 301 -5.38 22.86 -27.03
CA PRO A 301 -5.38 23.20 -28.46
C PRO A 301 -4.75 22.10 -29.35
N GLY A 302 -5.56 21.49 -30.21
CA GLY A 302 -5.17 20.38 -31.12
C GLY A 302 -5.66 18.98 -30.71
N TYR A 303 -6.16 18.85 -29.49
CA TYR A 303 -6.64 17.58 -28.90
C TYR A 303 -8.14 17.36 -29.14
N ALA A 304 -8.86 18.36 -29.65
CA ALA A 304 -10.29 18.30 -29.95
C ALA A 304 -10.56 18.04 -31.46
N PRO A 305 -11.39 17.04 -31.83
CA PRO A 305 -11.86 15.94 -31.00
C PRO A 305 -10.73 14.96 -30.67
N MET A 306 -10.91 14.21 -29.57
CA MET A 306 -9.98 13.16 -29.15
C MET A 306 -9.95 12.03 -30.19
N ARG A 307 -8.89 11.24 -30.14
CA ARG A 307 -8.57 10.15 -31.06
C ARG A 307 -8.18 8.88 -30.28
N GLN A 308 -8.80 8.70 -29.11
CA GLN A 308 -8.60 7.52 -28.25
C GLN A 308 -8.67 6.22 -29.07
N GLU A 309 -7.82 5.26 -28.77
CA GLU A 309 -7.76 3.99 -29.53
C GLU A 309 -8.29 2.77 -28.75
N GLY A 310 -8.47 2.89 -27.43
CA GLY A 310 -9.27 1.99 -26.62
C GLY A 310 -8.51 0.87 -25.89
N SER A 311 -7.18 0.85 -25.94
CA SER A 311 -6.38 -0.01 -25.03
C SER A 311 -6.44 0.53 -23.60
N ILE A 312 -6.00 -0.26 -22.61
CA ILE A 312 -5.97 0.16 -21.20
C ILE A 312 -4.56 -0.01 -20.63
N VAL A 313 -4.06 0.93 -19.85
CA VAL A 313 -2.81 0.80 -19.05
C VAL A 313 -3.05 0.85 -17.55
N LEU A 314 -2.09 0.31 -16.80
CA LEU A 314 -1.79 0.67 -15.42
C LEU A 314 -0.27 0.70 -15.21
N GLY A 315 0.26 1.86 -14.82
CA GLY A 315 1.65 2.05 -14.39
C GLY A 315 2.65 2.46 -15.48
N THR A 316 2.24 2.52 -16.75
CA THR A 316 3.08 2.97 -17.87
C THR A 316 2.32 3.93 -18.79
N GLY A 317 3.05 4.77 -19.54
CA GLY A 317 2.48 5.61 -20.59
C GLY A 317 2.12 4.83 -21.86
N GLY A 318 1.41 5.46 -22.79
CA GLY A 318 0.89 4.84 -24.03
C GLY A 318 1.95 4.15 -24.89
N ASP A 319 3.11 4.77 -25.02
CA ASP A 319 4.29 4.27 -25.75
C ASP A 319 5.19 3.26 -24.96
N ASN A 320 4.67 2.83 -23.81
CA ASN A 320 5.33 2.08 -22.74
C ASN A 320 6.50 2.82 -22.07
N SER A 321 6.43 4.14 -21.94
CA SER A 321 7.24 4.90 -20.99
C SER A 321 6.98 4.41 -19.57
N ASN A 322 7.92 3.62 -19.04
CA ASN A 322 7.75 2.77 -17.86
C ASN A 322 8.61 3.20 -16.66
N ARG A 323 8.78 4.51 -16.47
CA ARG A 323 9.63 5.08 -15.40
C ARG A 323 8.88 5.72 -14.24
N GLY A 324 7.57 5.92 -14.37
CA GLY A 324 6.77 6.46 -13.27
C GLY A 324 6.64 5.46 -12.13
N VAL A 325 6.58 5.95 -10.89
CA VAL A 325 6.25 5.13 -9.72
C VAL A 325 4.87 5.47 -9.18
N GLY A 326 4.21 4.50 -8.58
CA GLY A 326 2.95 4.74 -7.90
C GLY A 326 2.35 3.52 -7.23
N SER A 327 1.22 3.73 -6.57
CA SER A 327 0.47 2.70 -5.88
C SER A 327 -0.96 2.68 -6.42
N PHE A 328 -1.49 1.50 -6.72
CA PHE A 328 -2.87 1.34 -7.20
C PHE A 328 -3.62 0.33 -6.31
N PHE A 329 -4.87 0.64 -5.98
CA PHE A 329 -5.71 -0.22 -5.13
C PHE A 329 -6.98 -0.65 -5.87
N GLU A 330 -7.65 0.29 -6.52
CA GLU A 330 -8.80 0.05 -7.39
C GLU A 330 -8.95 1.17 -8.41
N GLY A 331 -9.69 0.90 -9.49
CA GLY A 331 -10.06 1.89 -10.49
C GLY A 331 -11.03 1.33 -11.50
N ALA A 332 -11.76 2.21 -12.20
CA ALA A 332 -12.65 1.81 -13.27
C ALA A 332 -12.66 2.84 -14.41
N ILE A 333 -12.94 2.36 -15.61
CA ILE A 333 -13.17 3.14 -16.83
C ILE A 333 -14.62 2.90 -17.25
N THR A 334 -15.34 3.94 -17.67
CA THR A 334 -16.78 3.89 -17.96
C THR A 334 -17.11 4.41 -19.36
N SER A 335 -18.18 3.89 -19.95
CA SER A 335 -18.69 4.41 -21.22
C SER A 335 -19.66 5.56 -20.95
N GLY A 336 -19.38 6.74 -21.52
CA GLY A 336 -20.14 7.96 -21.30
C GLY A 336 -19.50 8.90 -20.27
N TYR A 337 -19.97 10.15 -20.26
CA TYR A 337 -19.48 11.19 -19.35
C TYR A 337 -20.27 11.16 -18.04
N ALA A 338 -19.62 10.73 -16.94
CA ALA A 338 -20.28 10.59 -15.64
C ALA A 338 -20.74 11.94 -15.08
N SER A 339 -21.84 11.94 -14.31
CA SER A 339 -22.34 13.17 -13.68
C SER A 339 -21.57 13.50 -12.40
N ASP A 340 -21.50 14.78 -12.03
CA ASP A 340 -20.84 15.20 -10.78
C ASP A 340 -21.49 14.60 -9.51
N ALA A 341 -22.77 14.23 -9.58
CA ALA A 341 -23.46 13.48 -8.52
C ALA A 341 -23.09 11.99 -8.51
N THR A 342 -22.76 11.42 -9.68
CA THR A 342 -22.24 10.05 -9.82
C THR A 342 -20.86 9.97 -9.16
N ASP A 343 -19.93 10.88 -9.51
CA ASP A 343 -18.58 10.91 -8.94
C ASP A 343 -18.62 11.09 -7.41
N ALA A 344 -19.50 11.96 -6.90
CA ALA A 344 -19.67 12.17 -5.47
C ALA A 344 -20.24 10.92 -4.74
N SER A 345 -21.06 10.13 -5.42
CA SER A 345 -21.60 8.88 -4.89
C SER A 345 -20.55 7.76 -4.90
N VAL A 346 -19.71 7.70 -5.94
CA VAL A 346 -18.53 6.81 -6.01
C VAL A 346 -17.53 7.16 -4.91
N GLN A 347 -17.16 8.44 -4.74
CA GLN A 347 -16.33 8.93 -3.63
C GLN A 347 -16.92 8.53 -2.27
N SER A 348 -18.24 8.63 -2.08
CA SER A 348 -18.87 8.19 -0.83
C SER A 348 -18.72 6.68 -0.60
N SER A 349 -18.77 5.86 -1.66
CA SER A 349 -18.57 4.40 -1.62
C SER A 349 -17.11 4.01 -1.35
N ILE A 350 -16.16 4.82 -1.84
CA ILE A 350 -14.72 4.71 -1.55
C ILE A 350 -14.42 5.09 -0.09
N VAL A 351 -14.94 6.23 0.38
CA VAL A 351 -14.77 6.67 1.78
C VAL A 351 -15.38 5.66 2.76
N SER A 352 -16.52 5.04 2.43
CA SER A 352 -17.09 3.96 3.25
C SER A 352 -16.30 2.65 3.22
N ALA A 353 -15.30 2.50 2.36
CA ALA A 353 -14.44 1.32 2.35
C ALA A 353 -13.46 1.28 3.53
N GLY A 354 -13.12 2.42 4.12
CA GLY A 354 -12.23 2.47 5.29
C GLY A 354 -10.79 2.06 5.01
N TYR A 355 -10.17 2.64 3.98
CA TYR A 355 -8.75 2.46 3.67
C TYR A 355 -7.83 2.92 4.81
N ALA A 356 -6.89 2.07 5.24
CA ALA A 356 -5.85 2.41 6.22
C ALA A 356 -4.57 1.59 6.02
N GLY A 357 -3.42 2.16 6.36
CA GLY A 357 -2.09 1.55 6.17
C GLY A 357 -1.06 2.55 5.62
N ASP A 358 0.12 2.06 5.28
CA ASP A 358 1.12 2.82 4.53
C ASP A 358 0.96 2.53 3.02
N THR A 359 0.99 3.59 2.21
CA THR A 359 0.75 3.55 0.77
C THR A 359 1.99 3.87 -0.05
N ALA A 360 3.13 4.13 0.61
CA ALA A 360 4.47 4.00 0.04
C ALA A 360 4.95 2.53 0.01
N GLY A 361 4.16 1.61 0.57
CA GLY A 361 4.49 0.18 0.64
C GLY A 361 5.74 -0.12 1.47
N VAL A 362 6.16 -1.38 1.43
CA VAL A 362 7.51 -1.77 1.85
C VAL A 362 8.37 -1.76 0.59
N ALA A 363 8.83 -0.57 0.20
CA ALA A 363 9.83 -0.42 -0.86
C ALA A 363 11.03 -1.33 -0.53
N PRO A 364 11.38 -2.33 -1.37
CA PRO A 364 12.44 -3.27 -1.01
C PRO A 364 13.77 -2.53 -1.04
N SER A 365 14.39 -2.38 0.12
CA SER A 365 15.46 -1.41 0.32
C SER A 365 16.71 -1.76 -0.46
N ALA A 366 17.30 -0.74 -1.11
CA ALA A 366 18.62 -0.90 -1.70
C ALA A 366 19.65 -1.06 -0.58
N ILE A 367 20.41 -2.16 -0.61
CA ILE A 367 21.45 -2.43 0.39
C ILE A 367 22.59 -1.46 0.13
N ALA A 368 22.78 -0.45 0.98
CA ALA A 368 23.87 0.50 0.86
C ALA A 368 25.21 -0.21 1.10
N ALA A 369 26.25 0.20 0.38
CA ALA A 369 27.47 -0.58 0.19
C ALA A 369 28.74 0.30 0.05
N PRO A 370 29.95 -0.30 0.09
CA PRO A 370 31.21 0.43 0.14
C PRO A 370 31.38 1.45 -0.99
N GLY A 371 31.76 2.67 -0.62
CA GLY A 371 31.98 3.79 -1.55
C GLY A 371 30.73 4.56 -1.96
N GLY A 372 29.60 4.41 -1.24
CA GLY A 372 28.33 5.06 -1.60
C GLY A 372 27.63 4.37 -2.76
N LYS A 373 27.83 3.06 -2.86
CA LYS A 373 27.27 2.17 -3.87
C LYS A 373 26.10 1.39 -3.27
N CYS A 374 25.37 0.66 -4.09
CA CYS A 374 24.36 -0.30 -3.65
C CYS A 374 24.73 -1.72 -4.09
N VAL A 375 24.20 -2.72 -3.39
CA VAL A 375 24.32 -4.14 -3.78
C VAL A 375 23.35 -4.43 -4.91
N ASP A 376 23.88 -4.97 -5.99
CA ASP A 376 23.27 -4.99 -7.32
C ASP A 376 23.40 -6.40 -7.92
N VAL A 377 22.43 -6.84 -8.74
CA VAL A 377 22.56 -8.09 -9.52
C VAL A 377 22.77 -7.80 -11.00
N SER A 378 23.99 -8.06 -11.49
CA SER A 378 24.46 -7.63 -12.81
C SER A 378 23.54 -8.04 -13.98
N GLY A 379 22.62 -7.18 -14.40
CA GLY A 379 21.68 -7.58 -15.45
C GLY A 379 20.77 -6.52 -16.03
N ASP A 380 20.50 -5.42 -15.32
CA ASP A 380 19.42 -4.48 -15.69
C ASP A 380 18.07 -5.25 -15.61
N ASP A 381 17.76 -5.70 -14.39
CA ASP A 381 16.56 -6.43 -13.93
C ASP A 381 16.29 -7.83 -14.53
N VAL A 382 16.87 -8.18 -15.69
CA VAL A 382 16.65 -9.48 -16.37
C VAL A 382 17.53 -10.63 -15.85
N ALA A 383 17.94 -10.59 -14.58
CA ALA A 383 18.92 -11.53 -14.02
C ALA A 383 18.38 -12.97 -13.85
N GLY A 384 19.27 -13.94 -14.12
CA GLY A 384 19.02 -15.36 -13.93
C GLY A 384 19.81 -15.97 -12.76
N LYS A 385 19.72 -17.28 -12.60
CA LYS A 385 20.56 -18.00 -11.64
C LYS A 385 22.03 -18.02 -12.07
N GLY A 386 22.92 -17.74 -11.13
CA GLY A 386 24.37 -17.63 -11.35
C GLY A 386 24.84 -16.23 -11.76
N THR A 387 23.92 -15.29 -11.99
CA THR A 387 24.25 -13.88 -12.26
C THR A 387 25.01 -13.26 -11.08
N ALA A 388 25.88 -12.27 -11.36
CA ALA A 388 26.75 -11.70 -10.35
C ALA A 388 25.99 -10.82 -9.35
N VAL A 389 26.29 -10.97 -8.06
CA VAL A 389 26.03 -9.90 -7.09
C VAL A 389 27.27 -9.01 -7.05
N GLN A 390 27.09 -7.70 -7.19
CA GLN A 390 28.15 -6.71 -7.40
C GLN A 390 27.84 -5.38 -6.68
N LEU A 391 28.77 -4.43 -6.78
CA LEU A 391 28.53 -3.02 -6.49
C LEU A 391 28.14 -2.26 -7.76
N TRP A 392 27.18 -1.36 -7.63
CA TRP A 392 26.82 -0.39 -8.67
C TRP A 392 26.37 0.95 -8.06
N ASP A 393 26.19 1.99 -8.89
CA ASP A 393 25.58 3.23 -8.42
C ASP A 393 24.14 2.98 -7.96
N CYS A 394 23.76 3.56 -6.82
CA CYS A 394 22.42 3.37 -6.26
C CYS A 394 21.34 3.93 -7.18
N GLN A 395 20.45 3.05 -7.63
CA GLN A 395 19.33 3.34 -8.53
C GLN A 395 18.02 3.00 -7.80
N SER A 396 17.25 4.01 -7.40
CA SER A 396 15.94 3.86 -6.73
C SER A 396 14.83 3.30 -7.66
N TYR A 397 15.23 2.64 -8.73
CA TYR A 397 14.41 2.20 -9.85
C TYR A 397 14.83 0.85 -10.41
N ALA A 398 15.98 0.30 -9.98
CA ALA A 398 16.48 -0.99 -10.46
C ALA A 398 16.02 -2.08 -9.48
N ALA A 399 15.16 -2.98 -9.95
CA ALA A 399 14.67 -4.09 -9.14
C ALA A 399 15.82 -5.02 -8.68
N ASP A 400 16.87 -5.16 -9.48
CA ASP A 400 18.11 -5.90 -9.18
C ASP A 400 18.95 -5.30 -8.04
N GLN A 401 18.67 -4.05 -7.64
CA GLN A 401 19.21 -3.42 -6.43
C GLN A 401 18.24 -3.43 -5.24
N HIS A 402 16.96 -3.75 -5.45
CA HIS A 402 15.93 -3.72 -4.41
C HIS A 402 15.84 -5.08 -3.69
N TRP A 403 16.26 -5.13 -2.42
CA TRP A 403 16.35 -6.37 -1.65
C TRP A 403 15.31 -6.47 -0.53
N THR A 404 14.66 -7.62 -0.42
CA THR A 404 13.82 -8.01 0.71
C THR A 404 14.65 -8.84 1.71
N HIS A 405 14.61 -8.49 2.99
CA HIS A 405 15.22 -9.29 4.06
C HIS A 405 14.17 -10.21 4.69
N ASP A 406 14.29 -11.52 4.50
CA ASP A 406 13.29 -12.52 4.92
C ASP A 406 13.54 -13.10 6.31
N SER A 407 12.49 -13.61 6.97
CA SER A 407 12.57 -14.17 8.33
C SER A 407 13.33 -15.50 8.40
N ASP A 408 13.62 -16.11 7.26
CA ASP A 408 14.54 -17.24 7.17
C ASP A 408 16.01 -16.80 7.12
N GLY A 409 16.31 -15.50 7.22
CA GLY A 409 17.64 -14.91 7.15
C GLY A 409 18.21 -14.81 5.73
N SER A 410 17.40 -14.94 4.67
CA SER A 410 17.85 -14.68 3.30
C SER A 410 17.61 -13.23 2.86
N LEU A 411 18.49 -12.73 1.99
CA LEU A 411 18.32 -11.47 1.26
C LEU A 411 17.87 -11.85 -0.16
N ARG A 412 16.74 -11.30 -0.61
CA ARG A 412 16.10 -11.69 -1.88
C ARG A 412 15.84 -10.52 -2.82
N THR A 413 16.10 -10.72 -4.10
CA THR A 413 15.69 -9.84 -5.21
C THR A 413 15.36 -10.70 -6.44
N LEU A 414 14.54 -10.19 -7.37
CA LEU A 414 14.15 -10.87 -8.62
C LEU A 414 13.70 -12.34 -8.41
N GLY A 415 12.96 -12.59 -7.31
CA GLY A 415 12.48 -13.90 -6.88
C GLY A 415 13.54 -14.92 -6.43
N ARG A 416 14.77 -14.46 -6.14
CA ARG A 416 15.93 -15.31 -5.84
C ARG A 416 16.77 -14.78 -4.68
N CYS A 417 17.65 -15.62 -4.15
CA CYS A 417 18.42 -15.36 -2.94
C CYS A 417 19.85 -14.93 -3.27
N MET A 418 20.40 -14.05 -2.44
CA MET A 418 21.85 -13.76 -2.37
C MET A 418 22.57 -15.01 -1.89
N ASP A 419 23.36 -15.63 -2.77
CA ASP A 419 23.87 -17.00 -2.63
C ASP A 419 25.39 -17.03 -2.76
N ILE A 420 26.08 -17.73 -1.86
CA ILE A 420 27.53 -18.00 -1.99
C ILE A 420 27.71 -19.17 -2.95
N ALA A 421 28.37 -18.91 -4.09
CA ALA A 421 28.38 -19.83 -5.22
C ALA A 421 28.79 -21.27 -4.84
N GLY A 422 27.92 -22.22 -5.16
CA GLY A 422 28.11 -23.65 -4.85
C GLY A 422 27.96 -24.01 -3.36
N ASN A 423 27.31 -23.16 -2.56
CA ASN A 423 27.23 -23.26 -1.10
C ASN A 423 28.61 -23.31 -0.42
N SER A 424 29.61 -22.61 -0.98
CA SER A 424 30.99 -22.63 -0.52
C SER A 424 31.16 -21.96 0.86
N THR A 425 32.17 -22.38 1.61
CA THR A 425 32.65 -21.70 2.82
C THR A 425 34.08 -21.16 2.68
N ALA A 426 34.69 -21.31 1.51
CA ALA A 426 36.05 -20.85 1.23
C ALA A 426 36.14 -19.32 1.21
N GLN A 427 37.31 -18.79 1.58
CA GLN A 427 37.63 -17.37 1.44
C GLN A 427 37.62 -16.97 -0.06
N ASP A 428 37.19 -15.74 -0.34
CA ASP A 428 37.07 -15.14 -1.67
C ASP A 428 36.07 -15.85 -2.62
N ALA A 429 35.23 -16.75 -2.09
CA ALA A 429 34.13 -17.35 -2.84
C ALA A 429 33.10 -16.27 -3.23
N LYS A 430 32.75 -16.22 -4.53
CA LYS A 430 31.93 -15.14 -5.07
C LYS A 430 30.45 -15.31 -4.76
N VAL A 431 29.78 -14.18 -4.52
CA VAL A 431 28.33 -14.11 -4.28
C VAL A 431 27.60 -13.97 -5.62
N GLN A 432 26.47 -14.63 -5.76
CA GLN A 432 25.65 -14.73 -6.97
C GLN A 432 24.16 -14.64 -6.61
N LEU A 433 23.30 -14.40 -7.59
CA LEU A 433 21.86 -14.59 -7.43
C LEU A 433 21.52 -16.06 -7.74
N TRP A 434 20.81 -16.76 -6.87
CA TRP A 434 20.43 -18.16 -7.10
C TRP A 434 19.03 -18.51 -6.57
N ASP A 435 18.42 -19.52 -7.17
CA ASP A 435 17.09 -20.01 -6.80
C ASP A 435 17.06 -20.37 -5.29
N CYS A 436 16.13 -19.76 -4.54
CA CYS A 436 16.05 -19.92 -3.08
C CYS A 436 15.76 -21.38 -2.71
N ASN A 437 16.66 -21.98 -1.94
CA ASN A 437 16.64 -23.41 -1.59
C ASN A 437 16.95 -23.69 -0.11
N GLY A 438 17.20 -22.63 0.67
CA GLY A 438 17.34 -22.69 2.13
C GLY A 438 18.71 -23.13 2.65
N VAL A 439 19.72 -23.35 1.79
CA VAL A 439 21.08 -23.69 2.25
C VAL A 439 21.72 -22.56 3.05
N GLY A 440 22.67 -22.89 3.93
CA GLY A 440 23.34 -21.93 4.80
C GLY A 440 24.15 -20.84 4.05
N GLY A 441 24.52 -21.08 2.79
CA GLY A 441 25.16 -20.10 1.91
C GLY A 441 24.22 -19.04 1.34
N GLN A 442 22.91 -19.14 1.61
CA GLN A 442 21.91 -18.12 1.27
C GLN A 442 21.52 -17.25 2.48
N LYS A 443 22.23 -17.40 3.61
CA LYS A 443 21.86 -16.82 4.91
C LYS A 443 22.81 -15.70 5.32
N TRP A 444 22.26 -14.57 5.75
CA TRP A 444 22.99 -13.33 5.99
C TRP A 444 22.47 -12.64 7.25
N VAL A 445 23.37 -12.01 8.00
CA VAL A 445 23.09 -11.46 9.34
C VAL A 445 23.86 -10.16 9.52
N GLN A 446 23.17 -9.02 9.60
CA GLN A 446 23.78 -7.70 9.75
C GLN A 446 24.29 -7.51 11.19
N GLN A 447 25.59 -7.34 11.35
CA GLN A 447 26.21 -7.10 12.65
C GLN A 447 26.16 -5.63 13.03
N ALA A 448 26.19 -5.34 14.34
CA ALA A 448 26.19 -3.97 14.88
C ALA A 448 27.43 -3.11 14.50
N ASP A 449 28.43 -3.69 13.83
CA ASP A 449 29.55 -2.95 13.23
C ASP A 449 29.33 -2.60 11.75
N GLY A 450 28.17 -2.93 11.18
CA GLY A 450 27.82 -2.75 9.77
C GLY A 450 28.30 -3.86 8.83
N SER A 451 28.77 -5.01 9.32
CA SER A 451 29.16 -6.14 8.46
C SER A 451 28.03 -7.14 8.22
N LEU A 452 27.93 -7.66 6.99
CA LEU A 452 26.95 -8.71 6.62
C LEU A 452 27.59 -10.10 6.76
N LEU A 453 27.36 -10.76 7.90
CA LEU A 453 27.93 -12.08 8.20
C LEU A 453 27.11 -13.21 7.54
N ASN A 454 27.78 -14.16 6.89
CA ASN A 454 27.19 -15.45 6.54
C ASN A 454 27.48 -16.50 7.64
N PRO A 455 26.48 -17.01 8.38
CA PRO A 455 26.70 -17.91 9.51
C PRO A 455 27.31 -19.28 9.17
N GLN A 456 27.10 -19.79 7.94
CA GLN A 456 27.63 -21.09 7.53
C GLN A 456 29.15 -21.07 7.31
N SER A 457 29.67 -19.98 6.76
CA SER A 457 31.10 -19.81 6.45
C SER A 457 31.88 -19.10 7.56
N GLY A 458 31.20 -18.35 8.44
CA GLY A 458 31.84 -17.47 9.41
C GLY A 458 32.54 -16.26 8.76
N ARG A 459 32.14 -15.90 7.53
CA ARG A 459 32.76 -14.86 6.70
C ARG A 459 31.76 -13.75 6.38
N CYS A 460 32.29 -12.55 6.14
CA CYS A 460 31.52 -11.36 5.87
C CYS A 460 31.41 -11.12 4.36
N LEU A 461 30.30 -10.53 3.93
CA LEU A 461 30.16 -9.95 2.59
C LEU A 461 31.25 -8.88 2.40
N ASP A 462 31.89 -8.89 1.25
CA ASP A 462 33.14 -8.19 1.00
C ASP A 462 33.19 -7.71 -0.46
N ALA A 463 33.52 -6.44 -0.64
CA ALA A 463 33.80 -5.86 -1.96
C ALA A 463 35.22 -6.25 -2.38
N THR A 464 35.34 -7.10 -3.40
CA THR A 464 36.62 -7.71 -3.83
C THR A 464 37.75 -6.67 -3.93
N ASP A 465 38.90 -6.97 -3.31
CA ASP A 465 40.10 -6.12 -3.24
C ASP A 465 39.87 -4.71 -2.63
N GLY A 466 38.74 -4.48 -1.96
CA GLY A 466 38.32 -3.17 -1.46
C GLY A 466 37.93 -2.18 -2.55
N ALA A 467 37.64 -2.65 -3.77
CA ALA A 467 37.22 -1.80 -4.88
C ALA A 467 35.79 -1.26 -4.70
N THR A 468 35.54 -0.07 -5.23
CA THR A 468 34.26 0.66 -5.12
C THR A 468 33.75 1.15 -6.48
N ALA A 469 34.20 0.51 -7.57
CA ALA A 469 33.75 0.82 -8.93
C ALA A 469 32.51 -0.01 -9.29
N ASN A 470 31.68 0.51 -10.19
CA ASN A 470 30.55 -0.23 -10.75
C ASN A 470 31.06 -1.50 -11.43
N GLY A 471 30.39 -2.63 -11.17
CA GLY A 471 30.84 -3.95 -11.62
C GLY A 471 31.81 -4.66 -10.66
N THR A 472 32.10 -4.10 -9.48
CA THR A 472 32.92 -4.79 -8.47
C THR A 472 32.15 -5.99 -7.92
N ARG A 473 32.53 -7.21 -8.32
CA ARG A 473 31.92 -8.47 -7.86
C ARG A 473 32.03 -8.59 -6.33
N LEU A 474 30.94 -8.94 -5.66
CA LEU A 474 30.96 -9.26 -4.23
C LEU A 474 31.39 -10.70 -3.96
N GLN A 475 32.00 -10.90 -2.80
CA GLN A 475 32.54 -12.17 -2.31
C GLN A 475 32.27 -12.34 -0.81
N ILE A 476 32.61 -13.50 -0.26
CA ILE A 476 32.82 -13.67 1.18
C ILE A 476 34.31 -13.64 1.53
N HIS A 477 34.68 -12.88 2.55
CA HIS A 477 36.05 -12.80 3.05
C HIS A 477 36.06 -12.87 4.58
N ASP A 478 37.22 -13.18 5.18
CA ASP A 478 37.40 -13.17 6.63
C ASP A 478 37.01 -11.80 7.20
N CYS A 479 36.16 -11.78 8.23
CA CYS A 479 35.64 -10.53 8.79
C CYS A 479 36.79 -9.70 9.39
N ASN A 480 37.14 -8.61 8.71
CA ASN A 480 38.32 -7.78 8.98
C ASN A 480 37.96 -6.34 9.42
N GLY A 481 36.67 -5.99 9.40
CA GLY A 481 36.16 -4.70 9.89
C GLY A 481 36.49 -3.50 9.00
N THR A 482 37.11 -3.69 7.83
CA THR A 482 37.43 -2.61 6.89
C THR A 482 36.18 -2.05 6.21
N ALA A 483 36.32 -0.87 5.58
CA ALA A 483 35.25 -0.24 4.82
C ALA A 483 34.71 -1.11 3.65
N ALA A 484 35.50 -2.08 3.16
CA ALA A 484 35.08 -3.02 2.11
C ALA A 484 34.02 -4.03 2.58
N GLN A 485 33.79 -4.13 3.89
CA GLN A 485 32.85 -5.04 4.54
C GLN A 485 31.75 -4.28 5.28
N LYS A 486 31.40 -3.07 4.81
CA LYS A 486 30.37 -2.21 5.41
C LYS A 486 29.18 -2.09 4.48
N PHE A 487 28.08 -2.68 4.91
CA PHE A 487 26.82 -2.79 4.18
C PHE A 487 25.66 -2.49 5.12
N ASP A 488 24.64 -1.81 4.62
CA ASP A 488 23.40 -1.56 5.36
C ASP A 488 22.19 -2.06 4.58
N ILE A 489 21.44 -3.01 5.15
CA ILE A 489 20.34 -3.70 4.47
C ILE A 489 19.00 -2.95 4.52
N GLY A 490 18.93 -1.78 5.17
CA GLY A 490 17.75 -0.92 5.17
C GLY A 490 16.53 -1.48 5.92
N GLY A 491 16.69 -2.61 6.63
CA GLY A 491 15.64 -3.30 7.39
C GLY A 491 15.39 -2.78 8.81
N GLY A 492 16.09 -1.71 9.22
CA GLY A 492 16.00 -1.11 10.55
C GLY A 492 17.17 -1.45 11.47
N SER A 493 17.55 -0.49 12.32
CA SER A 493 18.68 -0.60 13.24
C SER A 493 18.30 -1.30 14.55
N MET A 494 19.25 -1.97 15.19
CA MET A 494 19.10 -2.42 16.58
C MET A 494 19.06 -1.22 17.53
N VAL A 495 17.88 -0.93 18.11
CA VAL A 495 17.73 0.16 19.09
C VAL A 495 18.33 -0.28 20.43
N THR A 496 19.53 0.21 20.73
CA THR A 496 20.29 -0.21 21.92
C THR A 496 19.78 0.51 23.16
N GLY A 497 19.16 -0.24 24.06
CA GLY A 497 18.57 0.22 25.31
C GLY A 497 19.47 0.07 26.56
N PRO A 498 18.86 0.11 27.76
CA PRO A 498 19.55 0.00 29.03
C PRO A 498 20.47 -1.23 29.15
N ALA A 499 21.61 -1.05 29.81
CA ALA A 499 22.66 -2.06 30.01
C ALA A 499 23.25 -2.71 28.72
N ARG A 500 23.07 -2.08 27.54
CA ARG A 500 23.43 -2.63 26.21
C ARG A 500 22.62 -3.87 25.83
N LYS A 501 21.36 -3.92 26.26
CA LYS A 501 20.31 -4.78 25.69
C LYS A 501 19.65 -4.07 24.51
N CYS A 502 18.90 -4.80 23.69
CA CYS A 502 18.16 -4.24 22.57
C CYS A 502 16.66 -4.14 22.89
N LEU A 503 16.00 -3.17 22.26
CA LEU A 503 14.54 -3.09 22.17
C LEU A 503 14.04 -4.31 21.37
N ASP A 504 13.14 -5.07 21.96
CA ASP A 504 12.74 -6.41 21.49
C ASP A 504 11.20 -6.56 21.47
N VAL A 505 10.68 -7.47 20.65
CA VAL A 505 9.25 -7.82 20.61
C VAL A 505 9.04 -9.27 21.06
N TYR A 506 8.33 -9.41 22.17
CA TYR A 506 8.20 -10.70 22.83
C TYR A 506 7.60 -11.85 22.01
N GLY A 507 8.37 -12.94 21.95
CA GLY A 507 7.95 -14.25 21.46
C GLY A 507 8.48 -14.58 20.07
N ASP A 508 9.79 -14.37 19.89
CA ASP A 508 10.69 -14.82 18.83
C ASP A 508 10.09 -14.73 17.40
N ASP A 509 10.29 -13.60 16.72
CA ASP A 509 9.88 -13.27 15.34
C ASP A 509 8.36 -13.32 15.03
N ILE A 510 7.50 -13.84 15.93
CA ILE A 510 6.04 -13.92 15.72
C ILE A 510 5.39 -12.55 15.94
N GLY A 511 5.41 -11.71 14.91
CA GLY A 511 4.75 -10.40 14.92
C GLY A 511 3.22 -10.48 15.10
N GLY A 512 2.65 -9.46 15.77
CA GLY A 512 1.20 -9.35 15.96
C GLY A 512 0.81 -8.25 16.95
N ASN A 513 -0.46 -7.85 16.92
CA ASN A 513 -1.00 -6.83 17.81
C ASN A 513 -1.02 -7.29 19.26
N GLY A 514 -0.54 -6.44 20.18
CA GLY A 514 -0.52 -6.72 21.61
C GLY A 514 0.66 -7.57 22.07
N LYS A 515 1.64 -7.86 21.21
CA LYS A 515 2.94 -8.38 21.65
C LYS A 515 3.66 -7.28 22.43
N ALA A 516 3.89 -7.46 23.73
CA ALA A 516 4.55 -6.44 24.55
C ALA A 516 6.03 -6.29 24.18
N ALA A 517 6.51 -5.05 24.13
CA ALA A 517 7.92 -4.73 23.92
C ALA A 517 8.74 -5.02 25.19
N GLU A 518 9.98 -5.44 25.03
CA GLU A 518 10.88 -5.77 26.15
C GLU A 518 12.35 -5.43 25.86
N LEU A 519 13.21 -5.70 26.85
CA LEU A 519 14.66 -5.74 26.69
C LEU A 519 15.14 -7.18 26.59
N TRP A 520 15.99 -7.44 25.60
CA TRP A 520 16.68 -8.72 25.42
C TRP A 520 18.16 -8.54 25.07
N ASP A 521 18.96 -9.60 25.16
CA ASP A 521 20.36 -9.55 24.69
C ASP A 521 20.40 -9.41 23.16
N CYS A 522 21.04 -8.36 22.64
CA CYS A 522 21.04 -8.02 21.23
C CYS A 522 21.44 -9.18 20.31
N GLN A 523 20.51 -9.58 19.42
CA GLN A 523 20.66 -10.64 18.44
C GLN A 523 20.63 -10.06 17.03
N SER A 524 21.78 -10.04 16.35
CA SER A 524 21.93 -9.53 14.97
C SER A 524 21.12 -10.26 13.89
N TYR A 525 20.41 -11.33 14.25
CA TYR A 525 19.56 -12.16 13.37
C TYR A 525 18.06 -12.12 13.70
N ALA A 526 17.66 -11.53 14.83
CA ALA A 526 16.27 -11.55 15.30
C ALA A 526 15.53 -10.31 14.81
N LYS A 527 14.42 -10.45 14.07
CA LYS A 527 13.77 -9.33 13.36
C LYS A 527 13.03 -8.39 14.30
N ASP A 528 12.42 -8.96 15.33
CA ASP A 528 11.86 -8.27 16.50
C ASP A 528 12.80 -7.23 17.15
N GLN A 529 14.12 -7.35 16.97
CA GLN A 529 15.12 -6.41 17.50
C GLN A 529 15.63 -5.36 16.51
N HIS A 530 15.19 -5.42 15.24
CA HIS A 530 15.59 -4.47 14.19
C HIS A 530 14.43 -3.52 13.86
N TRP A 531 14.65 -2.21 14.01
CA TRP A 531 13.60 -1.19 13.97
C TRP A 531 13.92 -0.08 12.97
N VAL A 532 13.05 0.12 11.98
CA VAL A 532 13.13 1.27 11.07
C VAL A 532 12.61 2.50 11.79
N HIS A 533 13.45 3.53 11.89
CA HIS A 533 13.02 4.85 12.37
C HIS A 533 12.54 5.70 11.18
N THR A 534 11.25 6.00 11.13
CA THR A 534 10.64 6.69 10.00
C THR A 534 10.84 8.22 10.06
N SER A 535 10.72 8.89 8.91
CA SER A 535 10.63 10.36 8.84
C SER A 535 9.45 10.96 9.62
N THR A 536 8.45 10.14 9.95
CA THR A 536 7.30 10.47 10.80
C THR A 536 7.55 10.24 12.30
N ASN A 537 8.78 9.88 12.70
CA ASN A 537 9.20 9.53 14.06
C ASN A 537 8.42 8.32 14.63
N ARG A 538 8.08 7.33 13.79
CA ARG A 538 7.65 6.00 14.27
C ARG A 538 8.86 5.06 14.29
N LEU A 539 8.81 4.05 15.16
CA LEU A 539 9.72 2.92 15.15
C LEU A 539 8.94 1.70 14.67
N THR A 540 9.37 1.07 13.57
CA THR A 540 8.63 -0.05 12.97
C THR A 540 9.45 -1.32 12.85
N THR A 541 8.83 -2.46 13.15
CA THR A 541 9.34 -3.81 12.92
C THR A 541 8.18 -4.77 12.68
N LEU A 542 8.42 -5.92 12.04
CA LEU A 542 7.41 -6.97 11.79
C LEU A 542 6.09 -6.40 11.20
N SER A 543 6.23 -5.45 10.27
CA SER A 543 5.17 -4.67 9.61
C SER A 543 4.24 -3.89 10.55
N ARG A 544 4.73 -3.49 11.73
CA ARG A 544 3.98 -2.84 12.81
C ARG A 544 4.81 -1.77 13.52
N CYS A 545 4.15 -0.99 14.38
CA CYS A 545 4.69 0.15 15.08
C CYS A 545 4.90 -0.13 16.58
N LEU A 546 5.94 0.48 17.17
CA LEU A 546 6.10 0.58 18.62
C LEU A 546 5.00 1.48 19.18
N ASP A 547 4.12 0.93 20.00
CA ASP A 547 2.82 1.49 20.36
C ASP A 547 2.62 1.54 21.87
N ILE A 548 2.00 2.61 22.38
CA ILE A 548 1.58 2.68 23.79
C ILE A 548 0.18 2.09 23.91
N ALA A 549 0.06 1.03 24.73
CA ALA A 549 -1.14 0.20 24.76
C ALA A 549 -2.44 1.00 24.92
N GLY A 550 -3.32 0.90 23.92
CA GLY A 550 -4.60 1.60 23.88
C GLY A 550 -4.49 3.12 23.79
N ASN A 551 -3.38 3.65 23.27
CA ASN A 551 -3.03 5.07 23.25
C ASN A 551 -3.00 5.76 24.63
N GLY A 552 -2.76 4.98 25.69
CA GLY A 552 -2.78 5.46 27.06
C GLY A 552 -1.76 6.56 27.36
N THR A 553 -2.12 7.49 28.24
CA THR A 553 -1.26 8.60 28.70
C THR A 553 -0.95 8.53 30.20
N ALA A 554 -1.22 7.39 30.85
CA ALA A 554 -0.88 7.16 32.23
C ALA A 554 0.58 6.70 32.38
N GLN A 555 1.21 7.08 33.50
CA GLN A 555 2.51 6.52 33.89
C GLN A 555 2.38 5.00 34.09
N ASN A 556 3.39 4.25 33.66
CA ASN A 556 3.42 2.79 33.63
C ASN A 556 2.39 2.13 32.68
N THR A 557 1.92 2.85 31.64
CA THR A 557 1.18 2.19 30.54
C THR A 557 2.16 1.30 29.75
N PRO A 558 1.86 0.02 29.50
CA PRO A 558 2.73 -0.87 28.73
C PRO A 558 2.99 -0.38 27.31
N VAL A 559 4.17 -0.70 26.78
CA VAL A 559 4.51 -0.52 25.37
C VAL A 559 4.48 -1.88 24.66
N GLN A 560 3.98 -1.88 23.44
CA GLN A 560 3.63 -3.07 22.65
C GLN A 560 3.95 -2.86 21.17
N LEU A 561 3.78 -3.91 20.38
CA LEU A 561 3.71 -3.88 18.93
C LEU A 561 2.22 -3.81 18.52
N TRP A 562 1.88 -2.89 17.61
CA TRP A 562 0.53 -2.73 17.07
C TRP A 562 0.55 -2.29 15.60
N ASP A 563 -0.50 -2.58 14.84
CA ASP A 563 -0.65 -2.10 13.46
C ASP A 563 -0.47 -0.57 13.39
N CYS A 564 0.25 -0.10 12.37
CA CYS A 564 0.62 1.31 12.27
C CYS A 564 -0.58 2.19 11.91
N ASP A 565 -0.92 3.14 12.80
CA ASP A 565 -2.06 4.05 12.64
C ASP A 565 -1.66 5.52 12.77
N SER A 566 -2.64 6.43 12.71
CA SER A 566 -2.42 7.88 12.82
C SER A 566 -2.37 8.39 14.27
N ALA A 567 -2.35 7.52 15.28
CA ALA A 567 -2.44 7.93 16.67
C ALA A 567 -1.07 8.32 17.26
N GLY A 568 -1.08 9.31 18.15
CA GLY A 568 0.14 9.87 18.73
C GLY A 568 0.86 8.93 19.69
N GLY A 569 0.27 7.79 20.07
CA GLY A 569 0.89 6.75 20.89
C GLY A 569 2.00 5.97 20.18
N GLN A 570 2.13 6.11 18.86
CA GLN A 570 3.14 5.43 18.04
C GLN A 570 4.33 6.34 17.64
N VAL A 571 4.35 7.57 18.13
CA VAL A 571 5.35 8.59 17.81
C VAL A 571 6.41 8.65 18.91
N TRP A 572 7.70 8.52 18.56
CA TRP A 572 8.82 8.45 19.49
C TRP A 572 9.97 9.34 19.03
N VAL A 573 10.14 10.49 19.70
CA VAL A 573 11.15 11.50 19.34
C VAL A 573 12.37 11.35 20.25
N GLN A 574 13.51 10.98 19.69
CA GLN A 574 14.75 10.87 20.44
C GLN A 574 15.23 12.25 20.92
N GLN A 575 15.52 12.34 22.22
CA GLN A 575 15.98 13.55 22.88
C GLN A 575 17.52 13.59 22.94
N ALA A 576 18.09 14.79 23.05
CA ALA A 576 19.54 14.98 23.15
C ALA A 576 20.20 14.35 24.40
N ASP A 577 19.41 13.91 25.38
CA ASP A 577 19.88 13.16 26.55
C ASP A 577 19.84 11.63 26.36
N GLY A 578 19.44 11.15 25.18
CA GLY A 578 19.32 9.73 24.82
C GLY A 578 18.00 9.07 25.22
N SER A 579 16.97 9.82 25.63
CA SER A 579 15.62 9.27 25.89
C SER A 579 14.71 9.30 24.66
N LEU A 580 13.80 8.33 24.54
CA LEU A 580 12.74 8.32 23.51
C LEU A 580 11.45 8.87 24.12
N LEU A 581 11.14 10.14 23.80
CA LEU A 581 9.95 10.85 24.27
C LEU A 581 8.76 10.56 23.35
N ASN A 582 7.64 10.10 23.90
CA ASN A 582 6.36 10.08 23.21
C ASN A 582 5.62 11.44 23.39
N PRO A 583 5.35 12.21 22.32
CA PRO A 583 4.75 13.54 22.45
C PRO A 583 3.30 13.55 22.97
N GLN A 584 2.52 12.49 22.72
CA GLN A 584 1.11 12.41 23.16
C GLN A 584 0.97 12.25 24.68
N SER A 585 1.80 11.38 25.28
CA SER A 585 1.76 11.06 26.70
C SER A 585 2.67 11.98 27.55
N GLY A 586 3.58 12.71 26.91
CA GLY A 586 4.60 13.54 27.58
C GLY A 586 5.64 12.72 28.36
N ARG A 587 5.83 11.45 27.97
CA ARG A 587 6.58 10.44 28.73
C ARG A 587 7.61 9.72 27.89
N CYS A 588 8.61 9.17 28.57
CA CYS A 588 9.74 8.50 27.96
C CYS A 588 9.53 6.98 27.97
N LEU A 589 10.07 6.31 26.95
CA LEU A 589 10.23 4.85 26.96
C LEU A 589 11.11 4.44 28.14
N ASP A 590 10.68 3.45 28.90
CA ASP A 590 11.21 3.14 30.22
C ASP A 590 11.21 1.61 30.43
N ALA A 591 12.34 1.07 30.89
CA ALA A 591 12.44 -0.32 31.30
C ALA A 591 11.85 -0.51 32.70
N THR A 592 10.80 -1.34 32.82
CA THR A 592 9.97 -1.45 34.01
C THR A 592 10.78 -1.69 35.29
N ASP A 593 10.47 -0.92 36.35
CA ASP A 593 11.18 -0.89 37.64
C ASP A 593 12.70 -0.61 37.55
N GLY A 594 13.18 -0.11 36.41
CA GLY A 594 14.60 0.06 36.13
C GLY A 594 15.37 -1.26 35.93
N ALA A 595 14.66 -2.36 35.68
CA ALA A 595 15.26 -3.67 35.49
C ALA A 595 16.01 -3.78 34.14
N THR A 596 16.97 -4.72 34.08
CA THR A 596 17.82 -4.93 32.89
C THR A 596 18.07 -6.43 32.64
N ALA A 597 17.06 -7.26 32.89
CA ALA A 597 17.08 -8.69 32.56
C ALA A 597 16.42 -8.94 31.19
N ASN A 598 16.69 -10.11 30.58
CA ASN A 598 15.91 -10.55 29.41
C ASN A 598 14.45 -10.76 29.82
N GLY A 599 13.49 -10.32 29.00
CA GLY A 599 12.08 -10.29 29.38
C GLY A 599 11.64 -9.08 30.20
N THR A 600 12.50 -8.06 30.37
CA THR A 600 12.09 -6.83 31.07
C THR A 600 11.15 -6.02 30.17
N ARG A 601 9.87 -5.96 30.54
CA ARG A 601 8.85 -5.21 29.79
C ARG A 601 9.15 -3.73 29.72
N LEU A 602 8.79 -3.11 28.60
CA LEU A 602 8.84 -1.67 28.42
C LEU A 602 7.47 -1.03 28.68
N GLN A 603 7.53 0.20 29.15
CA GLN A 603 6.39 1.04 29.52
C GLN A 603 6.69 2.51 29.17
N ILE A 604 5.68 3.38 29.24
CA ILE A 604 5.92 4.83 29.35
C ILE A 604 6.01 5.27 30.80
N HIS A 605 7.03 6.06 31.13
CA HIS A 605 7.22 6.62 32.46
C HIS A 605 7.57 8.12 32.39
N ASP A 606 7.35 8.85 33.48
CA ASP A 606 7.77 10.24 33.60
C ASP A 606 9.28 10.36 33.29
N CYS A 607 9.65 11.27 32.37
CA CYS A 607 11.03 11.42 31.94
C CYS A 607 11.93 11.85 33.11
N ASN A 608 12.72 10.92 33.63
CA ASN A 608 13.49 11.04 34.87
C ASN A 608 15.01 11.06 34.63
N GLY A 609 15.45 10.86 33.38
CA GLY A 609 16.85 10.94 32.96
C GLY A 609 17.73 9.77 33.41
N THR A 610 17.17 8.75 34.07
CA THR A 610 17.90 7.57 34.53
C THR A 610 18.35 6.67 33.38
N ALA A 611 19.27 5.74 33.66
CA ALA A 611 19.77 4.76 32.70
C ALA A 611 18.67 3.82 32.14
N ALA A 612 17.53 3.68 32.82
CA ALA A 612 16.39 2.86 32.40
C ALA A 612 15.62 3.46 31.20
N GLN A 613 15.85 4.73 30.90
CA GLN A 613 15.18 5.48 29.84
C GLN A 613 16.13 5.83 28.69
N LYS A 614 17.27 5.13 28.56
CA LYS A 614 18.31 5.45 27.57
C LYS A 614 18.28 4.45 26.42
N PHE A 615 17.92 4.95 25.24
CA PHE A 615 17.75 4.19 24.01
C PHE A 615 18.43 4.93 22.86
N ALA A 616 19.43 4.28 22.26
CA ALA A 616 20.09 4.76 21.06
C ALA A 616 19.38 4.19 19.83
N LEU A 617 18.73 5.06 19.06
CA LEU A 617 18.50 4.80 17.64
C LEU A 617 19.86 4.73 16.94
N GLY A 618 20.01 3.79 16.01
CA GLY A 618 21.24 3.56 15.22
C GLY A 618 21.12 4.14 13.83
#